data_AF-A0A392WAL4-F1
#
_entry.id   AF-A0A392WAL4-F1
#
_cell.length_a   1.000
_cell.length_b   1.000
_cell.length_c   1.000
_cell.angle_alpha   90.00
_cell.angle_beta   90.00
_cell.angle_gamma   90.00
#
_symmetry.space_group_name_H-M   'P 1'
#
loop_
_entity.id
_entity.type
_entity.pdbx_description
1 polymer ?
#
loop_
_entity_poly.entity_id
_entity_poly.type
_entity_poly.pdbx_seq_one_letter_code
_entity_poly.pdbx_strand_id
1 'polypeptide(L)' 'MDLFKECMKIVESCLTDANLDKSKVDDVVLVGGCSRIPKVQQLLQDFFMGKELCKSINP' A
#
# COMPACT_ATOMS: atom_id res chain seq x y z
N MET A 1 0.51 -7.82 -18.94
CA MET A 1 0.13 -8.05 -17.54
C MET A 1 0.94 -7.09 -16.69
N ASP A 2 0.27 -6.27 -15.89
CA ASP A 2 0.90 -5.19 -15.12
C ASP A 2 0.82 -5.61 -13.65
N LEU A 3 1.82 -6.39 -13.18
CA LEU A 3 1.82 -7.01 -11.85
C LEU A 3 1.51 -6.01 -10.74
N PHE A 4 1.95 -4.76 -10.89
CA PHE A 4 1.68 -3.70 -9.93
C PHE A 4 0.18 -3.43 -9.76
N LYS A 5 -0.60 -3.47 -10.85
CA LYS A 5 -2.06 -3.30 -10.78
C LYS A 5 -2.73 -4.48 -10.11
N GLU A 6 -2.23 -5.70 -10.31
CA GLU A 6 -2.74 -6.89 -9.61
C GLU A 6 -2.48 -6.79 -8.10
N CYS A 7 -1.29 -6.33 -7.68
CA CYS A 7 -1.02 -6.06 -6.27
C CYS A 7 -2.00 -5.04 -5.67
N MET A 8 -2.34 -3.96 -6.40
CA MET A 8 -3.29 -2.96 -5.90
C MET A 8 -4.71 -3.52 -5.73
N LYS A 9 -5.15 -4.44 -6.61
CA LYS A 9 -6.45 -5.11 -6.45
C LYS A 9 -6.53 -5.91 -5.14
N ILE A 10 -5.42 -6.53 -4.72
CA ILE A 10 -5.36 -7.27 -3.45
C ILE A 10 -5.52 -6.31 -2.27
N VAL A 11 -4.90 -5.12 -2.33
CA VAL A 11 -5.05 -4.09 -1.30
C VAL A 11 -6.50 -3.61 -1.20
N GLU A 12 -7.17 -3.35 -2.34
CA GLU A 12 -8.58 -2.97 -2.39
C GLU A 12 -9.51 -4.05 -1.83
N SER A 13 -9.27 -5.32 -2.21
CA SER A 13 -10.02 -6.45 -1.67
C SER A 13 -9.85 -6.55 -0.16
N CYS A 14 -8.63 -6.41 0.36
CA CYS A 14 -8.36 -6.49 1.78
C CYS A 14 -9.08 -5.39 2.59
N LEU A 15 -9.15 -4.17 2.06
CA LEU A 15 -9.93 -3.09 2.66
C LEU A 15 -11.44 -3.39 2.64
N THR A 16 -11.92 -3.95 1.53
CA THR A 16 -13.33 -4.36 1.38
C THR A 16 -13.69 -5.46 2.37
N ASP A 17 -12.84 -6.47 2.51
CA ASP A 17 -13.01 -7.58 3.46
C ASP A 17 -12.98 -7.09 4.91
N ALA A 18 -12.16 -6.07 5.19
CA ALA A 18 -12.11 -5.41 6.49
C ALA A 18 -13.27 -4.41 6.72
N ASN A 19 -14.09 -4.15 5.70
CA ASN A 19 -15.12 -3.10 5.69
C ASN A 19 -14.58 -1.73 6.13
N LEU A 20 -13.34 -1.42 5.71
CA LEU A 20 -12.64 -0.19 6.03
C LEU A 20 -12.46 0.68 4.79
N ASP A 21 -12.81 1.96 4.93
CA ASP A 21 -12.45 2.94 3.91
C ASP A 21 -10.96 3.29 4.01
N LYS A 22 -10.32 3.50 2.86
CA LYS A 22 -8.90 3.90 2.79
C LYS A 22 -8.56 5.16 3.60
N SER A 23 -9.52 6.06 3.84
CA SER A 23 -9.34 7.25 4.70
C SER A 23 -9.22 6.92 6.19
N LYS A 24 -9.67 5.73 6.60
CA LYS A 24 -9.61 5.24 7.99
C LYS A 24 -8.32 4.51 8.31
N VAL A 25 -7.42 4.34 7.34
CA VAL A 25 -6.11 3.74 7.57
C VAL A 25 -5.21 4.80 8.19
N ASP A 26 -4.78 4.61 9.43
CA ASP A 26 -3.95 5.57 10.17
C ASP A 26 -2.48 5.55 9.70
N ASP A 27 -1.91 4.37 9.55
CA ASP A 27 -0.50 4.19 9.16
C ASP A 27 -0.36 3.09 8.10
N VAL A 28 0.58 3.29 7.17
CA VAL A 28 0.92 2.30 6.14
C VAL A 28 2.37 1.90 6.32
N VAL A 29 2.59 0.67 6.76
CA VAL A 29 3.92 0.11 7.03
C VAL A 29 4.38 -0.77 5.86
N LEU A 30 5.57 -0.50 5.34
CA LEU A 30 6.16 -1.28 4.25
C LEU A 30 7.12 -2.35 4.81
N VAL A 31 6.82 -3.61 4.52
CA VAL A 31 7.63 -4.77 4.95
C VAL A 31 8.11 -5.57 3.73
N GLY A 32 9.34 -6.07 3.79
CA GLY A 32 9.95 -6.90 2.74
C GLY A 32 10.73 -6.13 1.68
N GLY A 33 11.63 -6.82 0.98
CA GLY A 33 12.57 -6.20 0.02
C GLY A 33 11.91 -5.57 -1.20
N CYS A 34 10.82 -6.16 -1.71
CA CYS A 34 10.08 -5.65 -2.88
C CYS A 34 9.38 -4.31 -2.61
N SER A 35 9.10 -3.98 -1.35
CA SER A 35 8.50 -2.69 -0.97
C SER A 35 9.45 -1.50 -1.17
N ARG A 36 10.75 -1.76 -1.42
CA ARG A 36 11.76 -0.74 -1.77
C ARG A 36 11.64 -0.24 -3.21
N ILE A 37 10.83 -0.88 -4.04
CA ILE A 37 10.62 -0.48 -5.44
C ILE A 37 9.89 0.88 -5.48
N PRO A 38 10.47 1.94 -6.08
CA PRO A 38 9.87 3.28 -6.08
C PRO A 38 8.47 3.33 -6.70
N LYS A 39 8.22 2.53 -7.74
CA LYS A 39 6.91 2.49 -8.40
C LYS A 39 5.80 1.96 -7.49
N VAL A 40 6.10 0.99 -6.64
CA VAL A 40 5.15 0.43 -5.66
C VAL A 40 4.82 1.48 -4.60
N GLN A 41 5.86 2.16 -4.10
CA GLN A 41 5.69 3.22 -3.11
C GLN A 41 4.81 4.34 -3.66
N GLN A 42 5.05 4.79 -4.90
CA GLN A 42 4.21 5.80 -5.54
C GLN A 42 2.75 5.36 -5.65
N LEU A 43 2.50 4.14 -6.12
CA LEU A 43 1.14 3.61 -6.27
C LEU A 43 0.40 3.51 -4.92
N LEU A 44 1.09 3.07 -3.87
CA LEU A 44 0.52 3.01 -2.52
C LEU A 44 0.28 4.41 -1.95
N GLN A 45 1.19 5.35 -2.17
CA GLN A 45 1.00 6.75 -1.80
C GLN A 45 -0.23 7.34 -2.49
N ASP A 46 -0.33 7.19 -3.80
CA ASP A 46 -1.48 7.68 -4.59
C ASP A 46 -2.78 7.04 -4.11
N PHE A 47 -2.74 5.74 -3.80
CA PHE A 47 -3.90 4.99 -3.31
C PHE A 47 -4.38 5.47 -1.92
N PHE A 48 -3.45 5.71 -1.00
CA PHE A 48 -3.73 6.22 0.34
C PHE A 48 -3.72 7.77 0.41
N MET A 49 -4.09 8.45 -0.69
CA MET A 49 -4.29 9.91 -0.75
C MET A 49 -3.05 10.74 -0.38
N GLY A 50 -1.87 10.28 -0.78
CA GLY A 50 -0.59 10.94 -0.52
C GLY A 50 -0.06 10.73 0.90
N LYS A 51 -0.64 9.81 1.68
CA LYS A 51 -0.17 9.48 3.03
C LYS A 51 1.30 9.03 3.03
N GLU A 52 2.03 9.46 4.05
CA GLU A 52 3.43 9.06 4.23
C GLU A 52 3.53 7.56 4.55
N LEU A 53 4.42 6.86 3.85
CA LEU A 53 4.63 5.43 4.05
C LEU A 53 5.73 5.21 5.08
N CYS A 54 5.45 4.47 6.14
CA CYS A 54 6.40 4.13 7.18
C CYS A 54 7.42 3.11 6.66
N LYS A 55 8.67 3.57 6.49
CA LYS A 55 9.83 2.77 6.06
C LYS A 55 10.78 2.44 7.22
N SER A 56 10.48 2.91 8.43
CA SER A 56 11.39 2.90 9.58
C SER A 56 11.48 1.56 10.31
N ILE A 57 10.72 0.56 9.90
CA ILE A 57 10.83 -0.78 10.49
C ILE A 57 11.92 -1.51 9.74
N ASN A 58 12.97 -1.90 10.48
CA ASN A 58 13.99 -2.80 9.95
C ASN A 58 13.28 -4.14 9.66
N PRO A 59 13.20 -4.59 8.40
CA PRO A 59 12.47 -5.81 8.05
C PRO A 59 13.09 -7.06 8.67
#